data_AF-A0A925AED4-F1
#
_entry.id   AF-A0A925AED4-F1
#
_cell.length_a   1.000
_cell.length_b   1.000
_cell.length_c   1.000
_cell.angle_alpha   90.00
_cell.angle_beta   90.00
_cell.angle_gamma   90.00
#
_symmetry.space_group_name_H-M   'P 1'
#
loop_
_entity.id
_entity.type
_entity.pdbx_description
1 polymer ?
#
loop_
_entity_poly.entity_id
_entity_poly.type
_entity_poly.pdbx_seq_one_letter_code
_entity_poly.pdbx_strand_id
1 'polypeptide(L)'
;MTRFELDSSIAWVYNPIVEAKDEHGADVEEIDIFVQLENGLKYSCVMMTLRCARAKMTRYAKTGENASGLYLWTRNLILIDRMTEECIRRVVNDLIANADYQIAMGDPIE
;
A
#
# COMPACT_ATOMS: atom_id res chain seq x y z
N MET A 1 16.03 -2.04 -5.14
CA MET A 1 15.27 -1.25 -4.14
C MET A 1 15.16 0.16 -4.66
N THR A 2 13.99 0.53 -5.19
CA THR A 2 13.73 1.90 -5.64
C THR A 2 13.36 2.75 -4.42
N ARG A 3 13.76 4.03 -4.41
CA ARG A 3 13.42 5.02 -3.38
C ARG A 3 13.00 6.28 -4.11
N PHE A 4 11.91 6.91 -3.69
CA PHE A 4 11.59 8.26 -4.14
C PHE A 4 11.40 9.20 -2.95
N GLU A 5 11.62 10.48 -3.21
CA GLU A 5 11.35 11.56 -2.27
C GLU A 5 9.91 12.01 -2.39
N LEU A 6 9.29 12.25 -1.24
CA LEU A 6 7.98 12.83 -1.13
C LEU A 6 8.05 14.35 -1.32
N ASP A 7 6.96 14.95 -1.81
CA ASP A 7 6.89 16.42 -2.00
C ASP A 7 6.99 17.16 -0.67
N SER A 8 6.57 16.52 0.42
CA SER A 8 6.88 16.96 1.78
C SER A 8 8.28 16.45 2.17
N SER A 9 9.17 17.32 2.65
CA SER A 9 10.56 16.96 3.03
C SER A 9 10.67 15.86 4.09
N ILE A 10 9.55 15.53 4.72
CA ILE A 10 9.43 14.78 5.96
C ILE A 10 9.47 13.25 5.84
N ALA A 11 9.48 12.65 4.64
CA ALA A 11 9.62 11.18 4.52
C ALA A 11 10.08 10.63 3.15
N TRP A 12 10.47 9.34 3.15
CA TRP A 12 10.87 8.56 1.98
C TRP A 12 10.07 7.27 1.87
N VAL A 13 9.74 6.87 0.64
CA VAL A 13 9.09 5.58 0.37
C VAL A 13 10.09 4.62 -0.25
N TYR A 14 10.17 3.41 0.31
CA TYR A 14 10.94 2.30 -0.24
C TYR A 14 10.03 1.25 -0.85
N ASN A 15 10.58 0.59 -1.87
CA ASN A 15 9.89 -0.40 -2.70
C ASN A 15 8.70 0.13 -3.52
N PRO A 16 8.77 1.32 -4.15
CA PRO A 16 7.79 1.69 -5.14
C PRO A 16 8.16 0.98 -6.45
N ILE A 17 7.79 -0.29 -6.60
CA ILE A 17 7.77 -0.87 -7.95
C ILE A 17 6.50 -0.35 -8.60
N VAL A 18 6.64 0.81 -9.21
CA VAL A 18 5.58 1.47 -9.94
C VAL A 18 5.71 1.08 -11.39
N GLU A 19 4.61 0.67 -12.00
CA GLU A 19 4.58 0.03 -13.32
C GLU A 19 5.24 -1.37 -13.33
N ALA A 20 5.33 -1.99 -12.16
CA ALA A 20 5.73 -3.37 -12.05
C ALA A 20 4.73 -4.27 -12.76
N LYS A 21 5.25 -5.22 -13.52
CA LYS A 21 4.48 -6.39 -13.91
C LYS A 21 4.75 -7.53 -12.94
N ASP A 22 3.73 -8.33 -12.65
CA ASP A 22 3.93 -9.63 -12.01
C ASP A 22 4.67 -10.60 -12.95
N GLU A 23 4.93 -11.82 -12.48
CA GLU A 23 5.61 -12.87 -13.26
C GLU A 23 4.89 -13.26 -14.56
N HIS A 24 3.65 -12.79 -14.75
CA HIS A 24 2.81 -13.04 -15.93
C HIS A 24 2.60 -11.79 -16.80
N GLY A 25 3.22 -10.66 -16.48
CA GLY A 25 3.10 -9.44 -17.30
C GLY A 25 1.90 -8.55 -16.94
N ALA A 26 1.15 -8.86 -15.88
CA ALA A 26 0.01 -8.06 -15.43
C ALA A 26 0.44 -6.97 -14.46
N ASP A 27 -0.28 -5.83 -14.42
CA ASP A 27 0.04 -4.75 -13.48
C ASP A 27 -0.03 -5.24 -12.03
N VAL A 28 1.00 -4.92 -11.25
CA VAL A 28 0.98 -5.16 -9.80
C VAL A 28 -0.10 -4.30 -9.17
N GLU A 29 -0.96 -4.93 -8.39
CA GLU A 29 -2.11 -4.27 -7.76
C GLU A 29 -2.09 -4.34 -6.22
N GLU A 30 -1.03 -4.90 -5.66
CA GLU A 30 -0.80 -5.03 -4.22
C GLU A 30 0.71 -4.98 -3.99
N ILE A 31 1.15 -4.13 -3.06
CA ILE A 31 2.56 -3.97 -2.74
C ILE A 31 2.77 -3.59 -1.28
N ASP A 32 3.82 -4.13 -0.67
CA ASP A 32 4.33 -3.66 0.60
C ASP A 32 5.18 -2.41 0.39
N ILE A 33 4.81 -1.32 1.05
CA ILE A 33 5.61 -0.10 1.10
C ILE A 33 6.19 0.12 2.48
N PHE A 34 7.33 0.80 2.51
CA PHE A 34 7.96 1.28 3.74
C PHE A 34 8.08 2.79 3.68
N VAL A 35 7.68 3.46 4.75
CA VAL A 35 7.78 4.91 4.88
C VAL A 35 8.75 5.22 6.02
N GLN A 36 9.85 5.91 5.73
CA GLN A 36 10.76 6.42 6.76
C GLN A 36 10.56 7.92 6.91
N LEU A 37 10.27 8.38 8.12
CA LEU A 37 10.17 9.79 8.45
C LEU A 37 11.56 10.40 8.72
N GLU A 38 11.68 11.73 8.65
CA GLU A 38 12.92 12.46 8.98
C GLU A 38 13.45 12.17 10.40
N ASN A 39 12.55 11.92 11.36
CA ASN A 39 12.92 11.58 12.73
C ASN A 39 13.46 10.15 12.90
N GLY A 40 13.57 9.39 11.80
CA GLY A 40 14.09 8.02 11.77
C GLY A 40 13.04 6.94 12.03
N LEU A 41 11.81 7.29 12.41
CA LEU A 41 10.72 6.31 12.54
C LEU A 41 10.40 5.72 11.17
N LYS A 42 10.20 4.39 11.14
CA LYS A 42 9.82 3.65 9.95
C LYS A 42 8.44 3.05 10.14
N TYR A 43 7.64 3.03 9.09
CA TYR A 43 6.33 2.41 9.05
C TYR A 43 6.25 1.46 7.86
N SER A 44 5.39 0.45 7.95
CA SER A 44 5.06 -0.41 6.82
C SER A 44 3.56 -0.58 6.68
N CYS A 45 3.12 -0.64 5.42
CA CYS A 45 1.73 -0.93 5.10
C CYS A 45 1.62 -1.63 3.75
N VAL A 46 0.54 -2.38 3.59
CA VAL A 46 0.12 -2.92 2.30
C VAL A 46 -0.69 -1.85 1.59
N MET A 47 -0.28 -1.49 0.37
CA MET A 47 -1.13 -0.75 -0.54
C MET A 47 -1.75 -1.71 -1.55
N MET A 48 -3.07 -1.61 -1.76
CA MET A 48 -3.79 -2.46 -2.69
C MET A 48 -4.80 -1.65 -3.49
N THR A 49 -4.96 -1.94 -4.79
CA THR A 49 -6.01 -1.29 -5.57
C THR A 49 -7.39 -1.82 -5.19
N LEU A 50 -8.42 -0.97 -5.31
CA LEU A 50 -9.81 -1.41 -5.16
C LEU A 50 -10.18 -2.53 -6.15
N ARG A 51 -9.58 -2.52 -7.35
CA ARG A 51 -9.77 -3.58 -8.36
C ARG A 51 -9.25 -4.92 -7.84
N CYS A 52 -8.04 -4.95 -7.27
CA CYS A 52 -7.45 -6.17 -6.71
C CYS A 52 -8.25 -6.72 -5.54
N ALA A 53 -8.68 -5.86 -4.62
CA ALA A 53 -9.52 -6.27 -3.50
C ALA A 53 -10.81 -6.97 -4.00
N ARG A 54 -11.48 -6.40 -5.01
CA ARG A 54 -12.68 -7.00 -5.61
C ARG A 54 -12.39 -8.31 -6.34
N ALA A 55 -11.26 -8.39 -7.05
CA ALA A 55 -10.85 -9.62 -7.73
C ALA A 55 -10.58 -10.76 -6.74
N LYS A 56 -9.88 -10.46 -5.63
CA LYS A 56 -9.64 -11.40 -4.53
C LYS A 56 -10.95 -11.89 -3.93
N MET A 57 -11.86 -10.98 -3.57
CA MET A 57 -13.17 -11.33 -3.01
C MET A 57 -14.01 -12.20 -3.95
N THR A 58 -13.99 -11.88 -5.26
CA THR A 58 -14.68 -12.69 -6.28
C THR A 58 -14.09 -14.09 -6.41
N ARG A 59 -12.76 -14.22 -6.31
CA ARG A 59 -12.08 -15.52 -6.28
C ARG A 59 -12.47 -16.30 -5.03
N TYR A 60 -12.41 -15.65 -3.87
CA TYR A 60 -12.75 -16.24 -2.57
C TYR A 60 -14.20 -16.75 -2.51
N ALA A 61 -15.13 -16.07 -3.15
CA ALA A 61 -16.49 -16.55 -3.32
C ALA A 61 -16.60 -17.88 -4.09
N LYS A 62 -15.67 -18.13 -5.03
CA LYS A 62 -15.61 -19.37 -5.81
C LYS A 62 -14.84 -20.47 -5.10
N THR A 63 -13.80 -20.12 -4.33
CA THR A 63 -12.90 -21.09 -3.69
C THR A 63 -13.33 -21.47 -2.27
N GLY A 64 -14.21 -20.67 -1.64
CA GLY A 64 -14.63 -20.84 -0.24
C GLY A 64 -13.70 -20.18 0.78
N GLU A 65 -12.59 -19.58 0.34
CA GLU A 65 -11.68 -18.82 1.19
C GLU A 65 -12.39 -17.63 1.86
N ASN A 66 -11.88 -17.19 3.01
CA ASN A 66 -12.39 -16.05 3.79
C ASN A 66 -13.93 -16.02 3.91
N ALA A 67 -14.49 -17.14 4.38
CA ALA A 67 -15.94 -17.35 4.48
C ALA A 67 -16.66 -17.06 3.14
N SER A 68 -16.22 -17.73 2.07
CA SER A 68 -16.76 -17.56 0.73
C SER A 68 -16.72 -16.11 0.24
N GLY A 69 -15.61 -15.42 0.50
CA GLY A 69 -15.40 -14.04 0.07
C GLY A 69 -16.26 -13.02 0.83
N LEU A 70 -16.66 -13.30 2.07
CA LEU A 70 -17.36 -12.33 2.92
C LEU A 70 -16.43 -11.21 3.39
N TYR A 71 -15.13 -11.50 3.54
CA TYR A 71 -14.16 -10.53 4.02
C TYR A 71 -12.79 -10.63 3.33
N LEU A 72 -12.09 -9.52 3.33
CA LEU A 72 -10.67 -9.41 3.07
C LEU A 72 -10.06 -8.70 4.27
N TRP A 73 -8.93 -9.20 4.76
CA TRP A 73 -8.22 -8.57 5.87
C TRP A 73 -6.73 -8.57 5.58
N THR A 74 -6.07 -7.51 6.02
CA THR A 74 -4.62 -7.47 6.22
C THR A 74 -4.34 -6.39 7.27
N ARG A 75 -3.20 -6.52 7.94
CA ARG A 75 -2.73 -5.51 8.89
C ARG A 75 -2.20 -4.32 8.09
N ASN A 76 -2.56 -3.10 8.49
CA ASN A 76 -2.10 -1.87 7.87
C ASN A 76 -2.39 -1.81 6.35
N LEU A 77 -3.67 -1.93 5.98
CA LEU A 77 -4.11 -1.84 4.58
C LEU A 77 -4.49 -0.42 4.21
N ILE A 78 -3.97 0.06 3.07
CA ILE A 78 -4.46 1.25 2.40
C ILE A 78 -4.99 0.84 1.02
N LEU A 79 -6.28 1.11 0.79
CA LEU A 79 -6.91 0.93 -0.52
C LEU A 79 -6.72 2.18 -1.37
N ILE A 80 -6.20 2.01 -2.58
CA ILE A 80 -5.96 3.08 -3.54
C ILE A 80 -6.68 2.81 -4.86
N ASP A 81 -6.80 3.85 -5.71
CA ASP A 81 -7.44 3.71 -7.02
C ASP A 81 -6.54 2.98 -8.03
N ARG A 82 -5.27 3.40 -8.12
CA ARG A 82 -4.30 2.91 -9.09
C ARG A 82 -2.91 2.75 -8.47
N MET A 83 -2.19 1.72 -8.88
CA MET A 83 -0.82 1.46 -8.41
C MET A 83 0.21 2.28 -9.22
N THR A 84 0.12 3.61 -9.11
CA THR A 84 1.07 4.55 -9.75
C THR A 84 1.87 5.35 -8.72
N GLU A 85 3.05 5.83 -9.12
CA GLU A 85 4.00 6.53 -8.23
C GLU A 85 3.34 7.79 -7.69
N GLU A 86 2.75 8.55 -8.60
CA GLU A 86 1.96 9.74 -8.30
C GLU A 86 0.87 9.46 -7.27
N CYS A 87 0.14 8.34 -7.40
CA CYS A 87 -0.92 7.99 -6.47
C CYS A 87 -0.37 7.62 -5.09
N ILE A 88 0.67 6.79 -5.03
CA ILE A 88 1.36 6.42 -3.78
C ILE A 88 1.91 7.67 -3.09
N ARG A 89 2.64 8.53 -3.82
CA ARG A 89 3.20 9.78 -3.29
C ARG A 89 2.11 10.67 -2.72
N ARG A 90 1.02 10.87 -3.46
CA ARG A 90 -0.10 11.71 -3.02
C ARG A 90 -0.77 11.16 -1.76
N VAL A 91 -1.00 9.85 -1.68
CA VAL A 91 -1.61 9.20 -0.51
C VAL A 91 -0.70 9.30 0.71
N VAL A 92 0.59 9.00 0.58
CA VAL A 92 1.53 9.08 1.71
C VAL A 92 1.71 10.53 2.17
N ASN A 93 1.84 11.50 1.25
CA ASN A 93 1.90 12.91 1.58
C ASN A 93 0.67 13.37 2.39
N ASP A 94 -0.53 12.97 1.96
CA ASP A 94 -1.78 13.32 2.63
C ASP A 94 -1.84 12.72 4.05
N LEU A 95 -1.47 11.44 4.20
CA LEU A 95 -1.42 10.80 5.52
C LEU A 95 -0.43 11.47 6.47
N ILE A 96 0.74 11.91 5.97
CA ILE A 96 1.72 12.59 6.81
C ILE A 96 1.25 14.01 7.15
N ALA A 97 0.74 14.76 6.18
CA ALA A 97 0.26 16.13 6.38
C ALA A 97 -0.88 16.20 7.41
N ASN A 98 -1.74 15.19 7.47
CA ASN A 98 -2.85 15.09 8.41
C ASN A 98 -2.51 14.32 9.71
N ALA A 99 -1.27 13.83 9.86
CA ALA A 99 -0.84 12.96 10.96
C ALA A 99 -1.62 11.63 11.12
N ASP A 100 -2.31 11.19 10.07
CA ASP A 100 -3.11 9.95 10.04
C ASP A 100 -2.26 8.68 9.84
N TYR A 101 -0.98 8.85 9.46
CA TYR A 101 -0.07 7.72 9.20
C TYR A 101 0.06 6.75 10.37
N GLN A 102 0.01 7.22 11.62
CA GLN A 102 0.09 6.36 12.82
C GLN A 102 -1.12 5.42 12.91
N ILE A 103 -2.29 5.89 12.48
CA ILE A 103 -3.53 5.11 12.51
C ILE A 103 -3.58 4.17 11.31
N ALA A 104 -3.22 4.66 10.13
CA ALA A 104 -3.29 3.89 8.89
C ALA A 104 -2.21 2.78 8.80
N MET A 105 -1.00 3.06 9.30
CA MET A 105 0.16 2.18 9.21
C MET A 105 0.54 1.53 10.54
N GLY A 106 -0.17 1.84 11.62
CA GLY A 106 0.06 1.27 12.95
C GLY A 106 1.38 1.72 13.57
N ASP A 107 1.97 0.82 14.38
CA ASP A 107 3.19 1.11 15.11
C ASP A 107 4.43 1.16 14.20
N PRO A 108 5.44 1.97 14.55
CA PRO A 108 6.72 1.96 13.85
C PRO A 108 7.37 0.57 13.86
N ILE A 109 8.07 0.24 12.79
CA ILE A 109 8.90 -0.96 12.66
C ILE A 109 10.36 -0.66 13.00
N GLU A 110 11.11 -1.69 13.41
CA GLU A 110 12.55 -1.62 13.71
C GLU A 110 13.41 -1.42 12.44
#